data_AF-A0A2G3EBP3-F1
#
_entry.id   AF-A0A2G3EBP3-F1
#
_cell.length_a   1.000
_cell.length_b   1.000
_cell.length_c   1.000
_cell.angle_alpha   90.00
_cell.angle_beta   90.00
_cell.angle_gamma   90.00
#
_symmetry.space_group_name_H-M   'P 1'
#
loop_
_entity.id
_entity.type
_entity.pdbx_description
1 polymer ?
#
loop_
_entity_poly.entity_id
_entity_poly.type
_entity_poly.pdbx_seq_one_letter_code
_entity_poly.pdbx_strand_id
1 'polypeptide(L)'
;MTLLLTVFAAIITTVKWYNRENDNMKLHVLMYMFWGASLMWFVDAIAEYIELGAEYFNPALEDMINDSFLGLSVIAFALIIWVVYLLVKDPKGVVRKSITK
;
A
#
# COMPACT_ATOMS: atom_id res chain seq x y z
N MET A 1 0.45 2.32 -13.89
CA MET A 1 1.06 3.13 -12.78
C MET A 1 0.81 2.58 -11.38
N THR A 2 -0.27 1.83 -11.19
CA THR A 2 -0.66 1.15 -9.95
C THR A 2 0.50 0.39 -9.28
N LEU A 3 1.17 -0.49 -10.03
CA LEU A 3 2.31 -1.31 -9.57
C LEU A 3 3.41 -0.45 -8.94
N LEU A 4 3.85 0.61 -9.63
CA LEU A 4 4.95 1.47 -9.19
C LEU A 4 4.62 2.12 -7.84
N LEU A 5 3.40 2.67 -7.71
CA LEU A 5 2.95 3.31 -6.49
C LEU A 5 2.93 2.34 -5.30
N THR A 6 2.38 1.14 -5.46
CA THR A 6 2.34 0.17 -4.36
C THR A 6 3.70 -0.42 -4.03
N VAL A 7 4.61 -0.58 -5.00
CA VAL A 7 5.97 -1.04 -4.71
C VAL A 7 6.69 -0.01 -3.84
N PHE A 8 6.60 1.28 -4.17
CA PHE A 8 7.15 2.33 -3.29
C PHE A 8 6.51 2.31 -1.90
N ALA A 9 5.19 2.18 -1.81
CA ALA A 9 4.50 2.08 -0.52
C ALA A 9 4.96 0.84 0.28
N ALA A 10 5.13 -0.31 -0.38
CA ALA A 10 5.62 -1.55 0.22
C ALA A 10 7.06 -1.41 0.72
N ILE A 11 7.96 -0.81 -0.07
CA ILE A 11 9.35 -0.55 0.31
C ILE A 11 9.41 0.40 1.51
N ILE A 12 8.72 1.54 1.44
CA ILE A 12 8.73 2.54 2.52
C ILE A 12 8.21 1.93 3.83
N THR A 13 7.12 1.16 3.77
CA THR A 13 6.57 0.50 4.96
C THR A 13 7.45 -0.62 5.46
N THR A 14 8.12 -1.37 4.59
CA THR A 14 9.12 -2.39 4.96
C THR A 14 10.30 -1.76 5.67
N VAL A 15 10.86 -0.66 5.15
CA VAL A 15 11.98 0.04 5.79
C VAL A 15 11.57 0.57 7.17
N LYS A 16 10.40 1.22 7.27
CA LYS A 16 9.89 1.70 8.57
C LYS A 16 9.60 0.55 9.54
N TRP A 17 9.08 -0.56 9.05
CA TRP A 17 8.84 -1.76 9.84
C TRP A 17 10.17 -2.34 10.34
N TYR A 18 11.16 -2.52 9.47
CA TYR A 18 12.45 -3.12 9.79
C TYR A 18 13.22 -2.31 10.85
N ASN A 19 13.12 -0.98 10.82
CA ASN A 19 13.80 -0.09 11.76
C ASN A 19 13.01 0.19 13.06
N ARG A 20 11.87 -0.46 13.31
CA ARG A 20 11.05 -0.19 14.49
C ARG A 20 11.66 -0.79 15.76
N GLU A 21 11.67 -0.05 16.86
CA GLU A 21 12.06 -0.57 18.18
C GLU A 21 10.98 -1.49 18.79
N ASN A 22 9.71 -1.21 18.48
CA ASN A 22 8.57 -1.97 18.98
C ASN A 22 7.45 -2.03 17.94
N ASP A 23 6.52 -2.96 18.13
CA ASP A 23 5.41 -3.19 17.20
C ASP A 23 4.17 -2.32 17.50
N ASN A 24 4.35 -1.16 18.13
CA ASN A 24 3.24 -0.29 18.54
C ASN A 24 2.51 0.38 17.37
N MET A 25 3.16 0.50 16.21
CA MET A 25 2.53 1.05 15.01
C MET A 25 1.98 -0.04 14.07
N LYS A 26 2.11 -1.33 14.44
CA LYS A 26 1.57 -2.47 13.68
C LYS A 26 1.83 -2.39 12.17
N LEU A 27 3.02 -1.91 11.79
CA LEU A 27 3.37 -1.61 10.40
C LEU A 27 3.37 -2.85 9.49
N HIS A 28 3.44 -4.05 10.08
CA HIS A 28 3.33 -5.31 9.34
C HIS A 28 2.01 -5.38 8.54
N VAL A 29 0.92 -4.80 9.06
CA VAL A 29 -0.38 -4.78 8.38
C VAL A 29 -0.29 -4.03 7.05
N LEU A 30 0.29 -2.82 7.05
CA LEU A 30 0.50 -2.06 5.81
C LEU A 30 1.49 -2.75 4.88
N MET A 31 2.59 -3.26 5.43
CA MET A 31 3.62 -3.98 4.66
C MET A 31 3.01 -5.14 3.87
N TYR A 32 2.19 -5.99 4.51
CA TYR A 32 1.56 -7.12 3.83
C TYR A 32 0.52 -6.69 2.80
N MET A 33 -0.29 -5.65 3.08
CA MET A 33 -1.26 -5.14 2.10
C MET A 33 -0.56 -4.58 0.85
N PHE A 34 0.50 -3.79 1.02
CA PHE A 34 1.21 -3.20 -0.11
C PHE A 34 2.04 -4.20 -0.90
N TRP A 35 2.66 -5.20 -0.26
CA TRP A 35 3.29 -6.30 -0.99
C TRP A 35 2.27 -7.15 -1.74
N GLY A 36 1.11 -7.43 -1.14
CA GLY A 36 0.02 -8.14 -1.81
C GLY A 36 -0.48 -7.42 -3.06
N ALA A 37 -0.75 -6.12 -2.96
CA ALA A 37 -1.14 -5.31 -4.11
C ALA A 37 -0.04 -5.22 -5.18
N SER A 38 1.22 -5.10 -4.76
CA SER A 38 2.36 -5.08 -5.68
C SER A 38 2.51 -6.40 -6.45
N LEU A 39 2.33 -7.54 -5.79
CA LEU A 39 2.39 -8.85 -6.44
C LEU A 39 1.24 -9.04 -7.43
N MET A 40 0.03 -8.61 -7.07
CA MET A 40 -1.13 -8.65 -7.96
C MET A 40 -0.87 -7.85 -9.25
N TRP A 41 -0.52 -6.57 -9.12
CA TRP A 41 -0.25 -5.73 -10.30
C TRP A 41 1.03 -6.07 -11.03
N PHE A 42 1.95 -6.82 -10.41
CA PHE A 42 3.11 -7.35 -11.11
C PHE A 42 2.71 -8.46 -12.09
N VAL A 43 1.76 -9.30 -11.72
CA VAL A 43 1.20 -10.31 -12.64
C VAL A 43 0.45 -9.63 -13.79
N ASP A 44 -0.35 -8.60 -13.50
CA ASP A 44 -1.04 -7.82 -14.53
C ASP A 44 -0.04 -7.19 -15.52
N ALA A 45 1.04 -6.57 -15.01
CA ALA A 45 2.10 -6.00 -15.83
C ALA A 45 2.79 -7.02 -16.74
N ILE A 46 3.00 -8.26 -16.26
CA ILE A 46 3.55 -9.34 -17.10
C ILE A 46 2.57 -9.72 -18.21
N ALA A 47 1.29 -9.87 -17.86
CA ALA A 47 0.26 -10.24 -18.83
C ALA A 47 0.10 -9.17 -19.93
N GLU A 48 0.01 -7.90 -19.55
CA GLU A 48 -0.07 -6.78 -20.49
C GLU A 48 1.18 -6.69 -21.38
N TYR A 49 2.38 -6.92 -20.83
CA TYR A 49 3.60 -6.94 -21.63
C TYR A 49 3.63 -8.08 -22.64
N ILE A 50 3.07 -9.26 -22.32
CA ILE A 50 2.99 -10.38 -23.27
C ILE A 50 2.07 -10.03 -24.45
N GLU A 51 1.01 -9.25 -24.22
CA GLU A 51 0.04 -8.86 -25.25
C GLU A 51 0.52 -7.67 -26.09
N LEU A 52 1.06 -6.64 -25.44
CA LEU A 52 1.42 -5.35 -26.08
C LEU A 52 2.90 -5.25 -26.47
N GLY A 53 3.75 -6.12 -25.92
CA GLY A 53 5.20 -6.06 -26.11
C GLY A 53 5.78 -4.70 -25.71
N ALA A 54 6.52 -4.06 -26.61
CA ALA A 54 7.16 -2.78 -26.33
C ALA A 54 6.17 -1.62 -26.12
N GLU A 55 4.94 -1.71 -26.63
CA GLU A 55 3.93 -0.66 -26.49
C GLU A 55 3.48 -0.48 -25.04
N TYR A 56 3.63 -1.50 -24.19
CA TYR A 56 3.39 -1.42 -22.75
C TYR A 56 4.15 -0.25 -22.08
N PHE A 57 5.35 0.08 -22.57
CA PHE A 57 6.16 1.17 -22.02
C PHE A 57 5.80 2.56 -22.57
N ASN A 58 4.83 2.65 -23.49
CA ASN A 58 4.35 3.90 -24.05
C ASN A 58 2.81 4.01 -23.91
N PRO A 59 2.27 3.96 -22.67
CA PRO A 59 0.84 4.05 -22.45
C PRO A 59 0.30 5.44 -22.81
N ALA A 60 -0.98 5.51 -23.14
CA ALA A 60 -1.64 6.80 -23.30
C ALA A 60 -1.67 7.55 -21.96
N LEU A 61 -1.61 8.88 -22.02
CA LEU A 61 -1.58 9.73 -20.82
C LEU A 61 -2.83 9.53 -19.94
N GLU A 62 -4.00 9.37 -20.55
CA GLU A 62 -5.26 9.18 -19.85
C GLU A 62 -5.27 7.88 -19.03
N ASP A 63 -4.83 6.77 -19.64
CA ASP A 63 -4.69 5.48 -18.97
C ASP A 63 -3.70 5.57 -17.80
N MET A 64 -2.55 6.22 -18.03
CA MET A 64 -1.54 6.43 -17.01
C MET A 64 -2.05 7.23 -15.80
N ILE A 65 -2.87 8.25 -16.03
CA ILE A 65 -3.51 9.06 -14.98
C ILE A 65 -4.56 8.23 -14.23
N ASN A 66 -5.41 7.50 -14.94
CA ASN A 66 -6.45 6.67 -14.34
C ASN A 66 -5.84 5.58 -13.44
N ASP A 67 -4.81 4.90 -13.92
CA ASP A 67 -4.02 3.95 -13.14
C ASP A 67 -3.39 4.58 -11.89
N SER A 68 -2.86 5.80 -12.04
CA SER A 68 -2.26 6.52 -10.91
C SER A 68 -3.31 6.83 -9.85
N PHE A 69 -4.50 7.26 -10.28
CA PHE A 69 -5.63 7.51 -9.40
C PHE A 69 -6.08 6.23 -8.67
N LEU A 70 -6.16 5.10 -9.39
CA LEU A 70 -6.46 3.81 -8.79
C LEU A 70 -5.40 3.39 -7.76
N GLY A 71 -4.12 3.51 -8.11
CA GLY A 71 -3.01 3.19 -7.20
C GLY A 71 -3.02 4.03 -5.92
N LEU A 72 -3.26 5.35 -6.05
CA LEU A 72 -3.41 6.24 -4.91
C LEU A 72 -4.65 5.91 -4.06
N SER A 73 -5.76 5.54 -4.70
CA SER A 73 -6.99 5.13 -4.01
C SER A 73 -6.77 3.88 -3.16
N VAL A 74 -6.07 2.88 -3.69
CA VAL A 74 -5.70 1.66 -2.95
C VAL A 74 -4.77 2.00 -1.78
N ILE A 75 -3.79 2.89 -1.96
CA ILE A 75 -2.92 3.35 -0.87
C ILE A 75 -3.73 4.03 0.24
N ALA A 76 -4.63 4.95 -0.12
CA ALA A 76 -5.49 5.64 0.83
C ALA A 76 -6.37 4.65 1.60
N PHE A 77 -6.96 3.68 0.90
CA PHE A 77 -7.81 2.67 1.52
C PHE A 77 -7.04 1.77 2.50
N ALA A 78 -5.85 1.30 2.12
CA ALA A 78 -4.98 0.53 3.00
C ALA A 78 -4.58 1.31 4.27
N LEU A 79 -4.29 2.62 4.13
CA LEU A 79 -4.01 3.49 5.27
C LEU A 79 -5.21 3.63 6.20
N ILE A 80 -6.43 3.78 5.66
CA ILE A 80 -7.67 3.83 6.45
C ILE A 80 -7.86 2.53 7.23
N ILE A 81 -7.74 1.37 6.58
CA ILE A 81 -7.84 0.06 7.24
C ILE A 81 -6.82 -0.06 8.37
N TRP A 82 -5.57 0.34 8.12
CA TRP A 82 -4.53 0.31 9.13
C TRP A 82 -4.80 1.25 10.32
N VAL A 83 -5.29 2.47 10.07
CA VAL A 83 -5.69 3.40 11.14
C VAL A 83 -6.79 2.78 12.00
N VAL A 84 -7.84 2.24 11.39
CA VAL A 84 -8.92 1.57 12.13
C VAL A 84 -8.36 0.41 12.95
N TYR A 85 -7.52 -0.44 12.35
CA TYR A 85 -6.86 -1.55 13.05
C TYR A 85 -6.04 -1.07 14.26
N LEU A 86 -5.28 0.02 14.10
CA LEU A 86 -4.49 0.61 15.18
C LEU A 86 -5.35 1.14 16.32
N LEU A 87 -6.43 1.85 16.01
CA LEU A 87 -7.32 2.42 17.01
C LEU A 87 -8.07 1.32 17.79
N VAL A 88 -8.43 0.21 17.13
CA VAL A 88 -9.08 -0.93 17.78
C VAL A 88 -8.11 -1.71 18.66
N LYS A 89 -6.89 -1.98 18.18
CA LYS A 89 -5.88 -2.71 18.97
C LYS A 89 -5.28 -1.86 20.08
N ASP A 90 -5.23 -0.54 19.89
CA ASP A 90 -4.71 0.47 20.81
C ASP A 90 -3.47 0.02 21.58
N PRO A 91 -2.38 -0.39 20.90
CA PRO A 91 -1.20 -0.96 21.55
C PRO A 91 -0.51 0.02 22.52
N LYS A 92 -0.74 1.33 22.35
CA LYS A 92 -0.23 2.38 23.26
C LYS A 92 -1.21 2.76 24.37
N GLY A 93 -2.44 2.23 24.35
CA GLY A 93 -3.49 2.54 25.31
C GLY A 93 -4.01 3.99 25.24
N VAL A 94 -3.74 4.72 24.16
CA VAL A 94 -4.06 6.15 24.03
C VAL A 94 -5.57 6.35 23.93
N VAL A 95 -6.24 5.52 23.11
CA VAL A 95 -7.70 5.59 22.92
C VAL A 95 -8.40 5.27 24.23
N ARG A 96 -8.04 4.15 24.88
CA ARG A 96 -8.65 3.75 26.16
C ARG A 96 -8.48 4.81 27.24
N LYS A 97 -7.27 5.35 27.40
CA LYS A 97 -6.99 6.45 28.35
C LYS A 97 -7.83 7.70 28.10
N SER A 98 -8.18 7.99 26.84
CA SER A 98 -8.97 9.17 26.50
C SER A 98 -10.46 9.03 26.83
N ILE A 99 -10.98 7.79 26.88
CA ILE A 99 -12.40 7.49 27.12
C ILE A 99 -12.69 7.19 28.60
N THR A 100 -11.72 6.65 29.34
CA THR A 100 -11.85 6.36 30.79
C THR A 100 -11.55 7.56 31.69
N LYS A 101 -11.39 8.75 31.11
CA LYS A 101 -11.09 10.00 31.82
C LYS A 101 -12.39 10.77 32.08
#